data_AF-A0A7W7WU44-F1
#
_entry.id   AF-A0A7W7WU44-F1
#
_cell.length_a   1.000
_cell.length_b   1.000
_cell.length_c   1.000
_cell.angle_alpha   90.00
_cell.angle_beta   90.00
_cell.angle_gamma   90.00
#
_symmetry.space_group_name_H-M   'P 1'
#
loop_
_entity.id
_entity.type
_entity.pdbx_description
1 polymer ?
#
loop_
_entity_poly.entity_id
_entity_poly.type
_entity_poly.pdbx_seq_one_letter_code
_entity_poly.pdbx_strand_id
1 'polypeptide(L)'
;MTGQPRPIGDLLDALGVTAQLGDHDRITEAVVIAKVVELDSSTGDPLLGVYTAAGTDWIAQRGLVHAAREVLEATPPVGSDDPD
;
A
#
# COMPACT_ATOMS: atom_id res chain seq x y z
N MET A 1 0.21 -3.95 -21.89
CA MET A 1 0.88 -4.50 -20.68
C MET A 1 0.87 -6.03 -20.70
N THR A 2 1.92 -6.65 -21.22
CA THR A 2 2.12 -8.11 -21.16
C THR A 2 3.22 -8.41 -20.15
N GLY A 3 2.89 -8.32 -18.85
CA GLY A 3 3.76 -8.75 -17.77
C GLY A 3 3.19 -10.01 -17.14
N GLN A 4 4.04 -11.00 -16.84
CA GLN A 4 3.62 -12.12 -16.00
C GLN A 4 3.27 -11.60 -14.60
N PRO A 5 2.23 -12.12 -13.93
CA PRO A 5 1.97 -11.82 -12.53
C PRO A 5 3.23 -12.12 -11.70
N ARG A 6 3.64 -11.16 -10.86
CA ARG A 6 4.73 -11.33 -9.91
C ARG A 6 4.22 -11.06 -8.51
N PRO A 7 4.79 -11.71 -7.47
CA PRO A 7 4.52 -11.34 -6.09
C PRO A 7 4.74 -9.83 -5.89
N ILE A 8 3.77 -9.15 -5.29
CA ILE A 8 3.89 -7.72 -4.98
C ILE A 8 4.93 -7.47 -3.88
N GLY A 9 5.19 -8.48 -3.04
CA GLY A 9 6.17 -8.42 -1.93
C GLY A 9 7.55 -7.97 -2.39
N ASP A 10 8.12 -8.62 -3.42
CA ASP A 10 9.44 -8.24 -3.95
C ASP A 10 9.52 -6.77 -4.38
N LEU A 11 8.41 -6.20 -4.88
CA LEU A 11 8.32 -4.80 -5.28
C LEU A 11 8.23 -3.87 -4.07
N LEU A 12 7.49 -4.26 -3.03
CA LEU A 12 7.40 -3.53 -1.78
C LEU A 12 8.74 -3.53 -1.04
N ASP A 13 9.43 -4.68 -1.01
CA ASP A 13 10.76 -4.82 -0.43
C ASP A 13 11.79 -3.91 -1.13
N ALA A 14 11.75 -3.86 -2.47
CA ALA A 14 12.60 -2.98 -3.25
C ALA A 14 12.33 -1.49 -3.00
N LEU A 15 11.10 -1.14 -2.61
CA LEU A 15 10.71 0.21 -2.21
C LEU A 15 11.01 0.51 -0.73
N GLY A 16 11.46 -0.49 0.05
CA GLY A 16 11.72 -0.35 1.48
C GLY A 16 10.46 -0.25 2.33
N VAL A 17 9.32 -0.78 1.86
CA VAL A 17 8.07 -0.77 2.61
C VAL A 17 8.10 -1.84 3.68
N THR A 18 7.99 -1.44 4.94
CA THR A 18 7.96 -2.35 6.10
C THR A 18 6.72 -2.12 6.94
N ALA A 19 6.15 -3.18 7.50
CA ALA A 19 5.11 -3.11 8.53
C ALA A 19 5.66 -3.66 9.86
N GLN A 20 5.35 -2.99 10.97
CA GLN A 20 5.67 -3.50 12.29
C GLN A 20 4.50 -4.34 12.79
N LEU A 21 4.74 -5.64 13.01
CA LEU A 21 3.76 -6.59 13.50
C LEU A 21 4.23 -7.16 14.84
N GLY A 22 3.31 -7.35 15.78
CA GLY A 22 3.57 -8.07 17.01
C GLY A 22 3.60 -9.59 16.80
N ASP A 23 4.06 -10.33 17.81
CA ASP A 23 4.23 -11.80 17.79
C ASP A 23 2.92 -12.59 17.51
N HIS A 24 1.78 -11.93 17.65
CA HIS A 24 0.45 -12.53 17.47
C HIS A 24 -0.37 -11.88 16.35
N ASP A 25 0.19 -10.88 15.67
CA ASP A 25 -0.50 -10.22 14.57
C ASP A 25 -0.43 -11.08 13.31
N ARG A 26 -1.55 -11.13 12.58
CA ARG A 26 -1.62 -11.78 11.28
C ARG A 26 -2.30 -10.86 10.29
N ILE A 27 -1.63 -10.65 9.16
CA ILE A 27 -2.23 -9.98 8.01
C ILE A 27 -3.20 -10.98 7.37
N THR A 28 -4.49 -10.66 7.43
CA THR A 28 -5.54 -11.45 6.78
C THR A 28 -5.86 -10.93 5.38
N GLU A 29 -5.74 -9.62 5.18
CA GLU A 29 -6.07 -8.94 3.93
C GLU A 29 -5.13 -7.74 3.70
N ALA A 30 -4.93 -7.38 2.42
CA ALA A 30 -4.16 -6.21 2.03
C ALA A 30 -4.72 -5.60 0.74
N VAL A 31 -4.75 -4.27 0.70
CA VAL A 31 -4.99 -3.47 -0.51
C VAL A 31 -3.73 -2.66 -0.79
N VAL A 32 -3.18 -2.82 -1.98
CA VAL A 32 -2.00 -2.09 -2.44
C VAL A 32 -2.42 -1.12 -3.52
N ILE A 33 -2.25 0.18 -3.25
CA ILE A 33 -2.44 1.24 -4.24
C ILE A 33 -1.05 1.68 -4.70
N ALA A 34 -0.75 1.50 -5.97
CA ALA A 34 0.54 1.85 -6.53
C ALA A 34 0.38 2.79 -7.73
N LYS A 35 1.18 3.85 -7.75
CA LYS A 35 1.41 4.64 -8.95
C LYS A 35 2.48 3.92 -9.78
N VAL A 36 2.14 3.59 -11.02
CA VAL A 36 3.00 2.88 -11.96
C VAL A 36 3.34 3.84 -13.11
N VAL A 37 4.53 3.73 -13.69
CA VAL A 37 4.89 4.47 -14.91
C VAL A 37 5.30 3.46 -15.97
N GLU A 38 4.79 3.64 -17.19
CA GLU A 38 5.26 2.88 -18.34
C GLU A 38 6.51 3.55 -18.91
N LEU A 39 7.68 2.93 -18.68
CA LEU A 39 8.99 3.51 -19.06
C LEU A 39 9.29 3.41 -20.56
N ASP A 40 8.54 2.59 -21.30
CA ASP A 40 8.74 2.33 -22.73
C ASP A 40 7.75 3.13 -23.62
N SER A 41 6.82 3.86 -23.02
CA SER A 41 5.97 4.81 -23.77
C SER A 41 6.72 6.13 -23.92
N SER A 42 6.65 6.74 -25.10
CA SER A 42 7.26 8.05 -25.37
C SER A 42 6.70 9.17 -24.49
N THR A 43 5.58 8.93 -23.81
CA THR A 43 4.90 9.89 -22.93
C THR A 43 5.18 9.67 -21.44
N GLY A 44 5.62 8.47 -21.02
CA GLY A 44 5.92 8.17 -19.62
C GLY A 44 4.74 8.36 -18.67
N ASP A 45 3.50 8.25 -19.19
CA ASP A 45 2.31 8.63 -18.45
C ASP A 45 2.12 7.75 -17.20
N PRO A 46 1.89 8.36 -16.03
CA PRO A 46 1.63 7.60 -14.83
C PRO A 46 0.26 6.94 -14.88
N LEU A 47 0.22 5.66 -14.53
CA LEU A 47 -0.96 4.84 -14.37
C LEU A 47 -1.22 4.58 -12.87
N LEU A 48 -2.49 4.41 -12.51
CA LEU A 48 -2.86 3.97 -11.17
C LEU A 48 -3.22 2.49 -11.19
N GLY A 49 -2.47 1.69 -10.44
CA GLY A 49 -2.74 0.28 -10.21
C GLY A 49 -3.33 0.06 -8.81
N VAL A 50 -4.43 -0.68 -8.74
CA VAL A 50 -5.01 -1.16 -7.48
C VAL A 50 -4.92 -2.68 -7.49
N TYR A 51 -4.26 -3.24 -6.48
CA TYR A 51 -3.99 -4.67 -6.37
C TYR A 51 -4.48 -5.17 -5.02
N THR A 52 -5.08 -6.36 -5.01
CA THR A 52 -5.70 -6.93 -3.82
C THR A 52 -5.38 -8.41 -3.70
N ALA A 53 -5.47 -8.94 -2.47
CA ALA A 53 -5.39 -10.37 -2.26
C ALA A 53 -6.61 -11.09 -2.86
N ALA A 54 -6.42 -12.36 -3.25
CA ALA A 54 -7.51 -13.18 -3.71
C ALA A 54 -8.54 -13.37 -2.57
N GLY A 55 -9.81 -13.06 -2.86
CA GLY A 55 -10.90 -13.16 -1.88
C GLY A 55 -11.26 -11.87 -1.16
N THR A 56 -10.51 -10.77 -1.34
CA THR A 56 -10.90 -9.46 -0.79
C THR A 56 -12.07 -8.90 -1.60
N ASP A 57 -13.28 -8.92 -1.03
CA ASP A 57 -14.46 -8.36 -1.67
C ASP A 57 -14.41 -6.82 -1.76
N TRP A 58 -15.28 -6.24 -2.57
CA TRP A 58 -15.29 -4.80 -2.82
C TRP A 58 -15.65 -3.96 -1.58
N ILE A 59 -16.36 -4.53 -0.60
CA ILE A 59 -16.73 -3.86 0.65
C ILE A 59 -15.49 -3.78 1.54
N ALA A 60 -14.78 -4.90 1.71
CA ALA A 60 -13.54 -4.98 2.46
C ALA A 60 -12.48 -4.04 1.87
N GLN A 61 -12.32 -4.02 0.55
CA GLN A 61 -11.43 -3.08 -0.14
C GLN A 61 -11.77 -1.62 0.21
N ARG A 62 -13.06 -1.26 0.14
CA ARG A 62 -13.50 0.10 0.42
C ARG A 62 -13.32 0.48 1.89
N GLY A 63 -13.60 -0.45 2.81
CA GLY A 63 -13.38 -0.28 4.24
C GLY A 63 -11.91 -0.02 4.57
N LEU A 64 -11.00 -0.83 4.01
CA LEU A 64 -9.55 -0.67 4.20
C LEU A 64 -9.04 0.69 3.70
N VAL A 65 -9.50 1.13 2.53
CA VAL A 65 -9.11 2.45 1.99
C VAL A 65 -9.63 3.60 2.85
N HIS A 66 -10.87 3.51 3.35
CA HIS A 66 -11.42 4.53 4.24
C HIS A 66 -10.70 4.56 5.59
N ALA A 67 -10.45 3.41 6.21
CA ALA A 67 -9.71 3.33 7.46
C ALA A 67 -8.29 3.89 7.33
N ALA A 68 -7.59 3.55 6.24
CA ALA A 68 -6.26 4.10 5.97
C ALA A 68 -6.27 5.63 5.87
N ARG A 69 -7.29 6.19 5.20
CA ARG A 69 -7.47 7.64 5.10
C ARG A 69 -7.69 8.29 6.47
N GLU A 70 -8.58 7.73 7.29
CA GLU A 70 -8.86 8.25 8.63
C GLU A 70 -7.60 8.26 9.51
N VAL A 71 -6.81 7.19 9.49
CA VAL A 71 -5.55 7.11 10.25
C VAL A 71 -4.55 8.18 9.82
N LEU A 72 -4.40 8.38 8.51
CA LEU A 72 -3.51 9.40 7.95
C LEU A 72 -3.96 10.82 8.27
N GLU A 73 -5.28 11.06 8.28
CA GLU A 73 -5.85 12.37 8.62
C GLU A 73 -5.88 12.63 10.14
N ALA A 74 -5.93 11.58 10.97
CA ALA A 74 -6.01 11.67 12.43
C ALA A 74 -4.65 11.78 13.14
N THR A 75 -3.53 11.51 12.46
CA THR A 75 -2.19 11.60 13.06
C THR A 75 -1.76 13.08 13.19
N PRO A 76 -1.61 13.66 14.40
CA PRO A 76 -0.98 14.97 14.57
C PRO A 76 0.50 14.91 14.14
N PRO A 77 1.12 16.02 13.69
CA PRO A 77 2.52 16.03 13.31
C PRO A 77 3.39 15.51 14.46
N VAL A 78 4.23 14.51 14.18
CA VAL A 78 5.20 13.99 15.15
C VAL A 78 6.22 15.08 15.46
N GLY A 79 6.17 15.59 16.69
CA GLY A 79 7.10 16.55 17.32
C GLY A 79 6.36 17.21 18.48
N SER A 80 6.73 17.03 19.75
CA SER A 80 8.07 17.17 20.32
C SER A 80 8.35 16.14 21.42
N ASP A 81 9.49 15.46 21.33
CA ASP A 81 10.19 14.96 22.53
C ASP A 81 10.71 16.19 23.29
N ASP A 82 9.98 16.66 24.29
CA ASP A 82 10.56 17.50 25.35
C ASP A 82 10.93 16.59 26.53
N PRO A 83 12.23 16.43 26.84
CA PRO A 83 12.64 15.75 28.06
C PRO A 83 12.57 16.72 29.26
N ASP A 84 11.73 16.41 30.23
CA ASP A 84 11.80 16.92 31.61
C ASP A 84 12.67 16.01 32.51
#